data_AF-A0A0S7WE64-F1
#
_entry.id   AF-A0A0S7WE64-F1
#
_cell.length_a   1.000
_cell.length_b   1.000
_cell.length_c   1.000
_cell.angle_alpha   90.00
_cell.angle_beta   90.00
_cell.angle_gamma   90.00
#
_symmetry.space_group_name_H-M   'P 1'
#
loop_
_entity.id
_entity.type
_entity.pdbx_description
1 polymer ?
#
loop_
_entity_poly.entity_id
_entity_poly.type
_entity_poly.pdbx_seq_one_letter_code
_entity_poly.pdbx_strand_id
1 'polypeptide(L)'
;MLRSDIFSLLKRGLVVALCLSFPSQLRAESSQDRIIELRRNIWPPSIAVLSDTPTRQDFRWALVLSGGGARGLAQIGVLQVFEEHGLVPDLIVGNSMGGIIGG
;
A
#
# COMPACT_ATOMS: atom_id res chain seq x y z
N MET A 1 3.47 -16.25 -33.43
CA MET A 1 2.28 -15.60 -32.87
C MET A 1 1.61 -16.42 -31.75
N LEU A 2 1.38 -17.73 -31.92
CA LEU A 2 0.67 -18.56 -30.93
C LEU A 2 1.33 -18.72 -29.53
N ARG A 3 2.67 -18.62 -29.44
CA ARG A 3 3.39 -18.84 -28.17
C ARG A 3 3.31 -17.66 -27.20
N SER A 4 3.32 -16.41 -27.70
CA SER A 4 3.29 -15.21 -26.84
C SER A 4 1.96 -15.04 -26.11
N ASP A 5 0.86 -15.43 -26.76
CA ASP A 5 -0.48 -15.33 -26.17
C ASP A 5 -0.67 -16.36 -25.06
N ILE A 6 -0.14 -17.57 -25.25
CA ILE A 6 -0.18 -18.63 -24.22
C ILE A 6 0.62 -18.24 -22.98
N PHE A 7 1.80 -17.62 -23.14
CA PHE A 7 2.59 -17.14 -22.00
C PHE A 7 1.91 -15.95 -21.31
N SER A 8 1.22 -15.09 -22.05
CA SER A 8 0.44 -13.97 -21.51
C SER A 8 -0.76 -14.46 -20.70
N LEU A 9 -1.51 -15.43 -21.24
CA LEU A 9 -2.62 -16.08 -20.54
C LEU A 9 -2.16 -16.86 -19.31
N LEU A 10 -1.03 -17.56 -19.39
CA LEU A 10 -0.48 -18.30 -18.25
C LEU A 10 -0.05 -17.36 -17.12
N LYS A 11 0.59 -16.22 -17.44
CA LYS A 11 0.96 -15.20 -16.46
C LYS A 11 -0.28 -14.58 -15.79
N ARG A 12 -1.30 -14.24 -16.57
CA ARG A 12 -2.57 -13.70 -16.05
C ARG A 12 -3.30 -14.72 -15.17
N GLY A 13 -3.32 -15.99 -15.58
CA GLY A 13 -3.91 -17.09 -14.82
C GLY A 13 -3.19 -17.33 -13.49
N LEU A 14 -1.86 -17.25 -13.47
CA LEU A 14 -1.06 -17.39 -12.25
C LEU A 14 -1.35 -16.27 -11.24
N VAL A 15 -1.47 -15.03 -11.70
CA VAL A 15 -1.82 -13.88 -10.83
C VAL A 15 -3.21 -14.06 -10.23
N VAL A 16 -4.19 -14.47 -11.04
CA VAL A 16 -5.56 -14.73 -10.57
C VAL A 16 -5.60 -15.89 -9.57
N ALA A 17 -4.88 -16.98 -9.85
CA ALA A 17 -4.78 -18.12 -8.94
C ALA A 17 -4.14 -17.74 -7.59
N LEU A 18 -3.03 -16.99 -7.61
CA LEU A 18 -2.37 -16.48 -6.40
C LEU A 18 -3.29 -15.55 -5.60
N CYS A 19 -4.12 -14.73 -6.26
CA CYS A 19 -5.10 -13.88 -5.59
C CYS A 19 -6.25 -14.68 -4.95
N LEU A 20 -6.69 -15.78 -5.58
CA LEU A 20 -7.81 -16.60 -5.13
C LEU A 20 -7.43 -17.64 -4.05
N SER A 21 -6.15 -18.01 -3.94
CA SER A 21 -5.67 -18.92 -2.89
C SER A 21 -5.56 -18.31 -1.48
N PHE A 22 -5.89 -17.02 -1.30
CA PHE A 22 -5.92 -16.34 0.01
C PHE A 22 -7.35 -15.90 0.39
N PRO A 23 -8.24 -16.84 0.76
CA PRO A 23 -9.61 -16.52 1.23
C PRO A 23 -9.66 -15.82 2.60
N SER A 24 -8.52 -15.49 3.21
CA SER A 24 -8.41 -14.87 4.54
C SER A 24 -8.96 -13.43 4.63
N GLN A 25 -9.46 -12.85 3.54
CA GLN A 25 -10.05 -11.50 3.55
C GLN A 25 -11.53 -11.44 3.98
N LEU A 26 -12.23 -12.56 4.12
CA LEU A 26 -13.57 -12.55 4.77
C LEU A 26 -13.51 -12.38 6.30
N ARG A 27 -12.31 -12.36 6.90
CA ARG A 27 -12.11 -12.13 8.34
C ARG A 27 -11.50 -10.75 8.65
N ALA A 28 -11.34 -9.90 7.64
CA ALA A 28 -10.82 -8.54 7.80
C ALA A 28 -11.88 -7.54 8.32
N GLU A 29 -13.18 -7.84 8.22
CA GLU A 29 -14.24 -6.98 8.75
C GLU A 29 -14.16 -6.80 10.27
N SER A 30 -13.89 -7.87 11.03
CA SER A 30 -13.73 -7.79 12.49
C SER A 30 -12.55 -6.92 12.94
N SER A 31 -11.57 -6.70 12.06
CA SER A 31 -10.42 -5.84 12.34
C SER A 31 -10.73 -4.38 12.05
N GLN A 32 -11.63 -4.09 11.09
CA GLN A 32 -12.01 -2.71 10.78
C GLN A 32 -12.80 -2.08 11.92
N ASP A 33 -13.72 -2.81 12.55
CA ASP A 33 -14.49 -2.30 13.68
C ASP A 33 -13.59 -1.91 14.86
N ARG A 34 -12.59 -2.75 15.17
CA ARG A 34 -11.58 -2.44 16.18
C ARG A 34 -10.67 -1.29 15.78
N ILE A 35 -10.32 -1.16 14.50
CA ILE A 35 -9.54 -0.01 14.01
C ILE A 35 -10.35 1.28 14.13
N ILE A 36 -11.65 1.25 13.84
CA ILE A 36 -12.56 2.40 13.99
C ILE A 36 -12.70 2.78 15.48
N GLU A 37 -12.84 1.80 16.35
CA GLU A 37 -12.90 1.99 17.80
C GLU A 37 -11.57 2.54 18.37
N LEU A 38 -10.44 1.94 17.99
CA LEU A 38 -9.10 2.41 18.36
C LEU A 38 -8.85 3.82 17.83
N ARG A 39 -9.23 4.13 16.59
CA ARG A 39 -9.14 5.48 16.02
C ARG A 39 -9.96 6.47 16.83
N ARG A 40 -11.15 6.10 17.28
CA ARG A 40 -12.01 6.97 18.11
C ARG A 40 -11.45 7.23 19.51
N ASN A 41 -10.78 6.24 20.10
CA ASN A 41 -10.31 6.32 21.49
C ASN A 41 -8.85 6.80 21.61
N ILE A 42 -7.99 6.55 20.62
CA ILE A 42 -6.56 6.90 20.63
C ILE A 42 -6.31 8.27 20.01
N TRP A 43 -7.11 8.69 19.03
CA TRP A 43 -6.91 9.96 18.33
C TRP A 43 -7.80 11.07 18.93
N PRO A 44 -7.26 12.03 19.69
CA PRO A 44 -8.03 13.21 20.06
C PRO A 44 -8.29 14.10 18.81
N PRO A 45 -9.39 14.85 18.76
CA PRO A 45 -9.63 15.88 17.74
C PRO A 45 -8.70 17.10 17.87
N SER A 46 -7.67 17.03 18.72
CA SER A 46 -6.63 18.04 18.82
C SER A 46 -5.60 17.86 17.71
N ILE A 47 -6.01 18.21 16.50
CA ILE A 47 -5.19 19.11 15.69
C ILE A 47 -5.07 20.40 16.51
N ALA A 48 -4.16 20.40 17.48
CA ALA A 48 -3.49 21.63 17.84
C ALA A 48 -2.64 21.94 16.61
N VAL A 49 -3.25 22.68 15.68
CA VAL A 49 -2.55 23.28 14.55
C VAL A 49 -1.41 24.07 15.17
N LEU A 50 -0.20 23.50 15.16
CA LEU A 50 0.99 24.29 15.35
C LEU A 50 0.96 25.31 14.21
N SER A 51 0.83 26.57 14.59
CA SER A 51 0.59 27.74 13.76
C SER A 51 1.78 28.12 12.89
N ASP A 52 2.52 27.13 12.41
CA ASP A 52 3.58 27.31 11.44
C ASP A 52 3.00 26.86 10.11
N THR A 53 2.79 27.79 9.19
CA THR A 53 2.26 27.45 7.86
C THR A 53 3.41 26.75 7.14
N PRO A 54 3.39 25.40 6.98
CA PRO A 54 4.48 24.73 6.30
C PRO A 54 4.57 25.32 4.89
N THR A 55 5.74 25.79 4.52
CA THR A 55 5.96 26.15 3.13
C THR A 55 5.82 24.87 2.30
N ARG A 56 5.56 24.97 0.99
CA ARG A 56 5.37 23.80 0.12
C ARG A 56 6.54 22.78 0.19
N GLN A 57 7.70 23.20 0.70
CA GLN A 57 8.92 22.42 0.87
C GLN A 57 9.03 21.70 2.24
N ASP A 58 8.18 22.02 3.22
CA ASP A 58 8.29 21.50 4.60
C ASP A 58 7.35 20.30 4.89
N PHE A 59 6.56 19.89 3.90
CA PHE A 59 5.66 18.74 4.05
C PHE A 59 6.47 17.45 4.02
N ARG A 60 6.98 17.06 5.19
CA ARG A 60 7.60 15.76 5.39
C ARG A 60 6.54 14.68 5.53
N TRP A 61 6.63 13.65 4.70
CA TRP A 61 5.67 12.55 4.71
C TRP A 61 6.34 11.19 4.49
N ALA A 62 5.71 10.15 5.02
CA ALA A 62 6.19 8.79 4.93
C ALA A 62 5.23 7.92 4.11
N LEU A 63 5.79 7.06 3.27
CA LEU A 63 5.05 6.02 2.55
C LEU A 63 5.14 4.69 3.31
N VAL A 64 4.01 4.18 3.77
CA VAL A 64 3.94 2.89 4.47
C VAL A 64 3.43 1.80 3.53
N LEU A 65 4.30 0.85 3.21
CA LEU A 65 4.03 -0.29 2.35
C LEU A 65 3.65 -1.50 3.20
N SER A 66 2.37 -1.87 3.17
CA SER A 66 1.86 -3.02 3.91
C SER A 66 2.32 -4.35 3.32
N GLY A 67 2.14 -5.44 4.08
CA GLY A 67 2.29 -6.80 3.57
C GLY A 67 1.14 -7.22 2.64
N GLY A 68 1.25 -8.40 2.04
CA GLY A 68 0.21 -8.91 1.13
C GLY A 68 0.60 -10.05 0.21
N GLY A 69 1.78 -10.66 0.39
CA GLY A 69 2.28 -11.72 -0.49
C GLY A 69 2.33 -11.26 -1.95
N ALA A 70 1.90 -12.10 -2.89
CA ALA A 70 1.93 -11.80 -4.32
C ALA A 70 1.14 -10.53 -4.70
N ARG A 71 0.10 -10.16 -3.94
CA ARG A 71 -0.69 -8.93 -4.17
C ARG A 71 0.10 -7.66 -3.86
N GLY A 72 1.18 -7.77 -3.08
CA GLY A 72 2.09 -6.65 -2.80
C GLY A 72 2.71 -6.08 -4.07
N LEU A 73 2.85 -6.85 -5.16
CA LEU A 73 3.38 -6.37 -6.44
C LEU A 73 2.60 -5.18 -7.02
N ALA A 74 1.33 -5.01 -6.64
CA ALA A 74 0.56 -3.83 -7.03
C ALA A 74 1.15 -2.51 -6.50
N GLN A 75 1.93 -2.55 -5.40
CA GLN A 75 2.61 -1.39 -4.84
C GLN A 75 3.68 -0.82 -5.78
N ILE A 76 4.24 -1.64 -6.68
CA ILE A 76 5.20 -1.18 -7.70
C ILE A 76 4.53 -0.16 -8.63
N GLY A 77 3.28 -0.40 -9.03
CA GLY A 77 2.52 0.55 -9.85
C GLY A 77 2.26 1.89 -9.14
N VAL A 78 2.09 1.86 -7.82
CA VAL A 78 1.94 3.09 -7.02
C VAL A 78 3.25 3.88 -7.02
N LEU A 79 4.39 3.20 -6.84
CA LEU A 79 5.71 3.84 -6.87
C LEU A 79 6.01 4.45 -8.25
N GLN A 80 5.63 3.79 -9.34
CA GLN A 80 5.77 4.33 -10.70
C GLN A 80 4.99 5.63 -10.88
N VAL A 81 3.74 5.69 -10.41
CA VAL A 81 2.94 6.92 -10.48
C VAL A 81 3.55 8.05 -9.65
N PHE A 82 4.12 7.72 -8.49
CA PHE A 82 4.82 8.71 -7.66
C PHE A 82 6.03 9.29 -8.38
N GLU A 83 6.84 8.45 -9.02
CA GLU A 83 7.97 8.88 -9.84
C GLU A 83 7.53 9.77 -11.02
N GLU A 84 6.48 9.37 -11.75
CA GLU A 84 5.92 10.15 -12.86
C GLU A 84 5.46 11.56 -12.45
N HIS A 85 5.01 11.73 -11.20
CA HIS A 85 4.53 13.00 -10.66
C HIS A 85 5.56 13.75 -9.81
N GLY A 86 6.79 13.22 -9.69
CA GLY A 86 7.84 13.81 -8.84
C GLY A 86 7.49 13.81 -7.35
N LEU A 87 6.65 12.89 -6.90
CA LEU A 87 6.27 12.72 -5.50
C LEU A 87 7.28 11.83 -4.79
N VAL A 88 8.21 12.44 -4.06
CA VAL A 88 9.25 11.72 -3.31
C VAL A 88 8.91 11.72 -1.83
N PRO A 89 8.68 10.55 -1.20
CA PRO A 89 8.55 10.45 0.25
C PRO A 89 9.89 10.64 0.94
N ASP A 90 9.88 11.25 2.13
CA ASP A 90 11.08 11.38 2.97
C ASP A 90 11.47 10.07 3.64
N LEU A 91 10.49 9.19 3.85
CA LEU A 91 10.67 7.90 4.51
C LEU A 91 9.78 6.85 3.85
N ILE A 92 10.34 5.68 3.59
CA ILE A 92 9.57 4.49 3.19
C ILE A 92 9.68 3.46 4.31
N VAL A 93 8.55 2.95 4.77
CA VAL A 93 8.46 1.89 5.78
C VAL A 93 7.75 0.70 5.18
N GLY A 94 8.38 -0.46 5.16
CA GLY A 94 7.82 -1.67 4.57
C GLY A 94 7.61 -2.80 5.58
N ASN A 95 6.50 -3.53 5.46
CA ASN A 95 6.23 -4.76 6.21
C ASN A 95 6.14 -5.96 5.26
N SER A 96 6.92 -7.02 5.51
CA SER A 96 6.94 -8.24 4.68
C SER A 96 7.20 -7.93 3.19
N MET A 97 6.24 -8.22 2.29
CA MET A 97 6.37 -7.88 0.86
C MET A 97 6.58 -6.38 0.63
N GLY A 98 5.96 -5.52 1.44
CA GLY A 98 6.19 -4.07 1.36
C GLY A 98 7.61 -3.67 1.78
N GLY A 99 8.28 -4.48 2.62
CA GLY A 99 9.70 -4.34 2.92
C GLY A 99 10.55 -4.62 1.68
N ILE A 100 10.32 -5.76 1.03
CA ILE A 100 11.04 -6.14 -0.20
C ILE A 100 10.87 -5.09 -1.31
N ILE A 101 9.68 -4.51 -1.45
CA ILE A 101 9.39 -3.50 -2.47
C ILE A 101 9.98 -2.13 -2.09
N GLY A 102 9.98 -1.79 -0.80
CA GLY A 102 10.42 -0.49 -0.30
C GLY A 102 11.94 -0.32 -0.12
N GLY A 103 12.70 -1.43 -0.07
CA GLY A 103 14.15 -1.43 0.12
C GLY A 103 14.66 -2.69 0.79
#